data_AF-A0A0M2R4T0-F1
#
_entry.id   AF-A0A0M2R4T0-F1
#
_cell.length_a   1.000
_cell.length_b   1.000
_cell.length_c   1.000
_cell.angle_alpha   90.00
_cell.angle_beta   90.00
_cell.angle_gamma   90.00
#
_symmetry.space_group_name_H-M   'P 1'
#
loop_
_entity.id
_entity.type
_entity.pdbx_description
1 polymer ?
#
loop_
_entity_poly.entity_id
_entity_poly.type
_entity_poly.pdbx_seq_one_letter_code
_entity_poly.pdbx_strand_id
1 'polypeptide(L)'
;MAVARRKKRGSAPTLPKRDFMRLFTDNERRAIIGAAMQNVDIADWKDGLLLADDIWLDHPDLLSGVTAIVAAGLLTEARKDAILAGETPT
;
A
#
# COMPACT_ATOMS: atom_id res chain seq x y z
N MET A 1 26.16 -21.43 -25.59
CA MET A 1 24.93 -20.66 -25.89
C MET A 1 24.15 -20.50 -24.60
N ALA A 2 24.05 -19.28 -24.07
CA ALA A 2 23.34 -19.00 -22.83
C ALA A 2 21.83 -18.93 -23.11
N VAL A 3 21.05 -19.83 -22.52
CA VAL A 3 19.59 -19.70 -22.50
C VAL A 3 19.25 -18.74 -21.37
N ALA A 4 18.99 -17.49 -21.73
CA ALA A 4 18.41 -16.51 -20.82
C ALA A 4 17.06 -17.08 -20.33
N ARG A 5 17.02 -17.50 -19.06
CA ARG A 5 15.74 -17.77 -18.38
C ARG A 5 14.94 -16.48 -18.42
N ARG A 6 13.90 -16.43 -19.27
CA ARG A 6 12.83 -15.44 -19.12
C ARG A 6 12.24 -15.65 -17.73
N LYS A 7 12.56 -14.77 -16.78
CA LYS A 7 11.80 -14.61 -15.53
C LYS A 7 10.36 -14.35 -15.98
N LYS A 8 9.44 -15.31 -15.80
CA LYS A 8 8.00 -15.02 -15.87
C LYS A 8 7.85 -13.75 -15.04
N ARG A 9 7.38 -12.65 -15.64
CA ARG A 9 6.90 -11.49 -14.86
C ARG A 9 5.66 -12.02 -14.13
N GLY A 10 5.90 -12.72 -13.01
CA GLY A 10 4.85 -13.22 -12.15
C GLY A 10 4.12 -11.99 -11.65
N SER A 11 2.79 -11.99 -11.78
CA SER A 11 1.91 -11.00 -11.19
C SER A 11 2.44 -10.63 -9.80
N ALA A 12 2.52 -9.34 -9.49
CA ALA A 12 2.98 -8.91 -8.17
C ALA A 12 2.16 -9.57 -7.05
N PRO A 13 2.73 -9.68 -5.85
CA PRO A 13 2.05 -10.32 -4.73
C PRO A 13 0.70 -9.66 -4.47
N THR A 14 -0.35 -10.48 -4.56
CA THR A 14 -1.69 -10.17 -4.08
C THR A 14 -1.77 -10.48 -2.60
N LEU A 15 -2.27 -9.54 -1.81
CA LEU A 15 -2.47 -9.70 -0.37
C LEU A 15 -3.95 -9.64 -0.01
N PRO A 16 -4.42 -10.53 0.88
CA PRO A 16 -5.70 -10.33 1.55
C PRO A 16 -5.70 -9.01 2.32
N LYS A 17 -6.85 -8.31 2.37
CA LYS A 17 -7.00 -7.03 3.09
C LYS A 17 -6.42 -7.06 4.50
N ARG A 18 -6.71 -8.12 5.26
CA ARG A 18 -6.23 -8.25 6.65
C ARG A 18 -4.71 -8.31 6.73
N ASP A 19 -4.05 -8.92 5.77
CA ASP A 19 -2.59 -9.01 5.73
C ASP A 19 -1.97 -7.71 5.25
N PHE A 20 -2.59 -7.03 4.28
CA PHE A 20 -2.19 -5.67 3.91
C PHE A 20 -2.28 -4.71 5.11
N MET A 21 -3.35 -4.78 5.91
CA MET A 21 -3.50 -3.94 7.10
C MET A 21 -2.44 -4.20 8.18
N ARG A 22 -1.81 -5.38 8.19
CA ARG A 22 -0.69 -5.71 9.10
C ARG A 22 0.63 -5.08 8.69
N LEU A 23 0.74 -4.54 7.48
CA LEU A 23 1.93 -3.82 7.02
C LEU A 23 2.06 -2.42 7.64
N PHE A 24 1.01 -1.93 8.28
CA PHE A 24 0.96 -0.62 8.94
C PHE A 24 1.03 -0.78 10.45
N THR A 25 1.67 0.16 11.14
CA THR A 25 1.57 0.28 12.60
C THR A 25 0.22 0.85 13.02
N ASP A 26 -0.14 0.66 14.29
CA ASP A 26 -1.37 1.22 14.86
C ASP A 26 -1.41 2.76 14.79
N ASN A 27 -0.25 3.41 14.91
CA ASN A 27 -0.13 4.86 14.82
C ASN A 27 -0.35 5.35 13.38
N GLU A 28 0.25 4.67 12.40
CA GLU A 28 0.04 4.98 10.97
C GLU A 28 -1.42 4.81 10.59
N ARG A 29 -2.07 3.71 11.00
CA ARG A 29 -3.49 3.50 10.73
C ARG A 29 -4.36 4.60 11.35
N ARG A 30 -4.10 4.99 12.60
CA ARG A 30 -4.84 6.07 13.26
C ARG A 30 -4.61 7.43 12.59
N ALA A 31 -3.39 7.73 12.16
CA ALA A 31 -3.08 8.97 11.45
C ALA A 31 -3.82 9.03 10.12
N ILE A 32 -3.80 7.95 9.33
CA ILE A 32 -4.52 7.85 8.05
C ILE A 32 -6.03 7.98 8.26
N ILE A 33 -6.60 7.30 9.27
CA ILE A 33 -8.03 7.42 9.59
C ILE A 33 -8.38 8.86 9.99
N GLY A 34 -7.59 9.49 10.87
CA GLY A 34 -7.81 10.87 11.29
C GLY A 34 -7.75 11.86 10.12
N ALA A 35 -6.82 11.66 9.18
CA ALA A 35 -6.71 12.47 7.98
C ALA A 35 -7.88 12.26 7.02
N ALA A 36 -8.34 11.02 6.84
CA ALA A 36 -9.50 10.70 6.00
C ALA A 36 -10.79 11.40 6.48
N MET A 37 -10.92 11.69 7.78
CA MET A 37 -12.07 12.43 8.30
C MET A 37 -12.12 13.90 7.85
N GLN A 38 -11.02 14.44 7.33
CA GLN A 38 -10.88 15.86 6.96
C GLN A 38 -10.50 16.05 5.49
N ASN A 39 -10.04 14.99 4.82
CA ASN A 39 -9.61 15.01 3.43
C ASN A 39 -10.34 13.92 2.63
N VAL A 40 -11.19 14.37 1.71
CA VAL A 40 -12.03 13.50 0.86
C VAL A 40 -11.18 12.59 -0.02
N ASP A 41 -10.04 13.04 -0.54
CA ASP A 41 -9.19 12.23 -1.42
C ASP A 41 -8.55 11.05 -0.66
N ILE A 42 -8.15 11.28 0.60
CA ILE A 42 -7.63 10.22 1.47
C ILE A 42 -8.76 9.26 1.87
N ALA A 43 -9.97 9.77 2.09
CA ALA A 43 -11.15 8.95 2.37
C ALA A 43 -11.51 8.05 1.20
N ASP A 44 -11.58 8.60 0.00
CA ASP A 44 -11.90 7.88 -1.24
C ASP A 44 -10.88 6.78 -1.51
N TRP A 45 -9.58 7.08 -1.40
CA TRP A 45 -8.54 6.06 -1.53
C TRP A 45 -8.68 4.92 -0.51
N LYS A 46 -8.90 5.27 0.78
CA LYS A 46 -9.08 4.28 1.85
C LYS A 46 -10.30 3.41 1.58
N ASP A 47 -11.40 4.01 1.12
CA ASP A 47 -12.64 3.30 0.82
C ASP A 47 -12.49 2.41 -0.41
N GLY A 48 -11.72 2.84 -1.43
CA GLY A 48 -11.32 1.99 -2.55
C GLY A 48 -10.61 0.70 -2.11
N LEU A 49 -9.69 0.78 -1.15
CA LEU A 49 -9.04 -0.41 -0.57
C LEU A 49 -10.01 -1.31 0.20
N LEU A 50 -11.01 -0.74 0.87
CA LEU A 50 -12.06 -1.51 1.55
C LEU A 50 -12.98 -2.23 0.57
N LEU A 51 -13.17 -1.68 -0.64
CA LEU A 51 -14.03 -2.24 -1.68
C LEU A 51 -13.31 -3.23 -2.61
N ALA A 52 -11.99 -3.10 -2.81
CA ALA A 52 -11.21 -4.00 -3.66
C ALA A 52 -11.35 -5.47 -3.22
N ASP A 53 -11.49 -6.45 -4.11
CA ASP A 53 -11.54 -7.86 -3.68
C ASP A 53 -10.18 -8.33 -3.12
N ASP A 54 -9.12 -7.87 -3.77
CA ASP A 54 -7.72 -8.22 -3.54
C ASP A 54 -6.84 -6.97 -3.59
N ILE A 55 -5.78 -6.94 -2.77
CA ILE A 55 -4.80 -5.84 -2.80
C ILE A 55 -3.58 -6.25 -3.59
N TRP A 56 -3.28 -5.57 -4.71
CA TRP A 56 -2.06 -5.80 -5.47
C TRP A 56 -1.04 -4.70 -5.13
N LEU A 57 0.12 -5.10 -4.63
CA LEU A 57 1.13 -4.13 -4.16
C LEU A 57 1.74 -3.27 -5.27
N ASP A 58 1.60 -3.66 -6.54
CA ASP A 58 2.01 -2.89 -7.71
C ASP A 58 0.84 -2.17 -8.41
N HIS A 59 -0.38 -2.22 -7.86
CA HIS A 59 -1.54 -1.58 -8.48
C HIS A 59 -1.30 -0.07 -8.58
N PRO A 60 -1.52 0.57 -9.74
CA PRO A 60 -1.26 2.00 -9.91
C PRO A 60 -2.00 2.87 -8.88
N ASP A 61 -3.25 2.54 -8.56
CA ASP A 61 -4.04 3.29 -7.57
C ASP A 61 -3.49 3.13 -6.14
N LEU A 62 -2.95 1.95 -5.81
CA LEU A 62 -2.28 1.75 -4.53
C LEU A 62 -0.98 2.58 -4.47
N LEU A 63 -0.15 2.48 -5.50
CA LEU A 63 1.11 3.22 -5.59
C LEU A 63 0.89 4.74 -5.51
N SER A 64 -0.11 5.25 -6.22
CA SER A 64 -0.51 6.65 -6.20
C SER A 64 -0.96 7.07 -4.80
N GLY A 65 -1.86 6.32 -4.17
CA GLY A 65 -2.38 6.71 -2.86
C GLY A 65 -1.35 6.61 -1.74
N VAL A 66 -0.49 5.57 -1.72
CA VAL A 66 0.59 5.52 -0.71
C VAL A 66 1.58 6.67 -0.91
N THR A 67 1.84 7.09 -2.16
CA THR A 67 2.65 8.29 -2.44
C THR A 67 1.97 9.56 -1.92
N ALA A 68 0.65 9.70 -2.10
CA ALA A 68 -0.11 10.84 -1.57
C ALA A 68 -0.10 10.89 -0.04
N ILE A 69 -0.15 9.74 0.64
CA ILE A 69 -0.06 9.64 2.11
C ILE A 69 1.31 10.10 2.62
N VAL A 70 2.40 9.79 1.88
CA VAL A 70 3.73 10.32 2.21
C VAL A 70 3.80 11.83 1.99
N ALA A 71 3.26 12.33 0.87
CA ALA A 71 3.20 13.77 0.61
C ALA A 71 2.38 14.53 1.66
N ALA A 72 1.35 13.89 2.24
CA ALA A 72 0.57 14.41 3.35
C ALA A 72 1.27 14.31 4.72
N GLY A 73 2.48 13.74 4.78
CA GLY A 73 3.25 13.56 6.02
C GLY A 73 2.72 12.49 6.96
N LEU A 74 1.81 11.63 6.50
CA LEU A 74 1.18 10.57 7.29
C LEU A 74 2.01 9.28 7.32
N LEU A 75 2.89 9.12 6.34
CA LEU A 75 3.92 8.09 6.28
C LEU A 75 5.26 8.73 5.92
N THR A 76 6.35 8.07 6.30
CA THR A 76 7.67 8.39 5.76
C THR A 76 7.91 7.63 4.46
N GLU A 77 8.84 8.10 3.63
CA GLU A 77 9.30 7.38 2.43
C GLU A 77 9.74 5.94 2.75
N ALA A 78 10.52 5.76 3.83
CA ALA A 78 10.95 4.43 4.27
C ALA A 78 9.79 3.50 4.64
N ARG A 79 8.70 4.05 5.21
CA ARG A 79 7.53 3.23 5.55
C ARG A 79 6.71 2.85 4.32
N LYS A 80 6.59 3.74 3.32
CA LYS A 80 6.05 3.37 2.00
C LYS A 80 6.84 2.21 1.40
N ASP A 81 8.17 2.32 1.35
CA ASP A 81 9.01 1.29 0.73
C ASP A 81 8.84 -0.08 1.41
N ALA A 82 8.79 -0.12 2.74
CA ALA A 82 8.52 -1.33 3.51
C ALA A 82 7.13 -1.91 3.20
N ILE A 83 6.07 -1.07 3.12
CA ILE A 83 4.72 -1.53 2.78
C ILE A 83 4.67 -2.12 1.37
N LEU A 84 5.29 -1.47 0.38
CA LEU A 84 5.32 -1.94 -1.00
C LEU A 84 6.21 -3.19 -1.18
N ALA A 85 7.16 -3.42 -0.27
CA ALA A 85 7.91 -4.67 -0.15
C ALA A 85 7.14 -5.79 0.59
N GLY A 86 5.99 -5.49 1.19
CA GLY A 86 5.22 -6.45 1.99
C GLY A 86 5.82 -6.73 3.37
N GLU A 87 6.63 -5.81 3.90
CA GLU A 87 7.32 -5.96 5.18
C GLU A 87 6.44 -5.48 6.34
N THR A 88 6.23 -6.36 7.32
CA THR A 88 5.57 -5.98 8.58
C THR A 88 6.48 -5.08 9.40
N PRO A 89 5.95 -4.02 10.03
CA PRO A 89 6.74 -3.15 10.89
C PRO A 89 7.27 -3.94 12.11
N THR A 90 8.54 -3.72 12.46
CA THR A 90 9.19 -4.23 13.68
C THR A 90 8.80 -3.43 14.91
#